data_AF-A0A843DTM7-F1
#
_entry.id   AF-A0A843DTM7-F1
#
_cell.length_a   1.000
_cell.length_b   1.000
_cell.length_c   1.000
_cell.angle_alpha   90.00
_cell.angle_beta   90.00
_cell.angle_gamma   90.00
#
_symmetry.space_group_name_H-M   'P 1'
#
loop_
_entity.id
_entity.type
_entity.pdbx_description
1 polymer ?
#
loop_
_entity_poly.entity_id
_entity_poly.type
_entity_poly.pdbx_seq_one_letter_code
_entity_poly.pdbx_strand_id
1 'polypeptide(L)'
;MFCPECGREVSAEDSFCVNCGCYIRPSLLQTGTSVTYTPDEQQTGTYTDPYVYQEPYVEPKRSKGPAIAMVLVVAIIIISAALVLPMVQTNLHGSLYGKSFSSGLGSSAMMTDTGYNVVASDGFQTNDAELTVNGNEIIVTLSDAVMAGYGTTDWTITCDTTAAFTTDTANNQATIVTNGFGTFTLKANCSNGIESHLYTFTVSLQIYRAYEWKFDGGKFSFDISFDYSEYYEQAHKAPYHRSIGEGIGYIHSYTETENFVIVSTTIENIESYLEDLYTKAYGSCSTNQNFANFILSFVQINFEYQLDSVQYLSEEYYAYPMETIYSGKGDCEDTSFLVDAIYKKAGYKTAIVILPGHAMAAVALSSYDAPSLSNGEIFKHPVEGDMYYACETTVNGYQPVGASAGTYGDHYYSEWISDDSEYRFYLVD
;
A
#
# COMPACT_ATOMS: atom_id res chain seq x y z
N MET A 1 -0.45 26.63 -2.04
CA MET A 1 -0.78 25.67 -3.12
C MET A 1 -1.25 26.46 -4.33
N PHE A 2 -1.28 25.89 -5.54
CA PHE A 2 -1.74 26.60 -6.74
C PHE A 2 -2.94 25.88 -7.35
N CYS A 3 -3.91 26.64 -7.83
CA CYS A 3 -5.08 26.10 -8.52
C CYS A 3 -4.64 25.39 -9.81
N PRO A 4 -5.04 24.12 -10.04
CA PRO A 4 -4.62 23.33 -11.20
C PRO A 4 -5.19 23.87 -12.52
N GLU A 5 -6.35 24.53 -12.47
CA GLU A 5 -7.01 25.08 -13.66
C GLU A 5 -6.45 26.45 -14.08
N CYS A 6 -6.13 27.33 -13.12
CA CYS A 6 -5.78 28.71 -13.44
C CYS A 6 -4.42 29.17 -12.92
N GLY A 7 -3.64 28.28 -12.29
CA GLY A 7 -2.28 28.55 -11.80
C GLY A 7 -2.18 29.61 -10.70
N ARG A 8 -3.29 30.02 -10.10
CA ARG A 8 -3.31 31.07 -9.05
C ARG A 8 -3.05 30.45 -7.69
N GLU A 9 -2.32 31.16 -6.85
CA GLU A 9 -2.11 30.74 -5.46
C GLU A 9 -3.44 30.64 -4.71
N VAL A 10 -3.65 29.53 -4.00
CA VAL A 10 -4.84 29.24 -3.17
C VAL A 10 -4.40 28.78 -1.78
N SER A 11 -5.24 29.02 -0.77
CA SER A 11 -5.00 28.63 0.62
C SER A 11 -5.24 27.14 0.82
N ALA A 12 -4.53 26.54 1.77
CA ALA A 12 -4.71 25.13 2.14
C ALA A 12 -6.09 24.82 2.77
N GLU A 13 -6.83 25.85 3.18
CA GLU A 13 -8.18 25.74 3.74
C GLU A 13 -9.29 25.98 2.69
N ASP A 14 -8.94 26.41 1.46
CA ASP A 14 -9.91 26.72 0.43
C ASP A 14 -10.39 25.43 -0.26
N SER A 15 -11.68 25.10 -0.16
CA SER A 15 -12.27 23.99 -0.92
C SER A 15 -12.46 24.32 -2.41
N PHE A 16 -12.38 25.60 -2.79
CA PHE A 16 -12.60 26.06 -4.16
C PHE A 16 -11.67 27.22 -4.51
N CYS A 17 -11.13 27.24 -5.73
CA CYS A 17 -10.37 28.37 -6.22
C CYS A 17 -11.28 29.59 -6.37
N VAL A 18 -10.99 30.65 -5.61
CA VAL A 18 -11.73 31.93 -5.68
C VAL A 18 -11.69 32.60 -7.06
N ASN A 19 -10.81 32.15 -7.96
CA ASN A 19 -10.64 32.75 -9.28
C ASN A 19 -11.42 32.03 -10.38
N CYS A 20 -11.33 30.70 -10.47
CA CYS A 20 -11.97 29.92 -11.54
C CYS A 20 -13.10 29.00 -11.04
N GLY A 21 -13.30 28.90 -9.73
CA GLY A 21 -14.31 28.04 -9.12
C GLY A 21 -13.97 26.54 -9.16
N CYS A 22 -12.77 26.14 -9.60
CA CYS A 22 -12.38 24.73 -9.57
C CYS A 22 -12.37 24.24 -8.12
N TYR A 23 -12.88 23.03 -7.89
CA TYR A 23 -12.74 22.38 -6.60
C TYR A 23 -11.25 22.13 -6.35
N ILE A 24 -10.77 22.60 -5.22
CA ILE A 24 -9.42 22.36 -4.76
C ILE A 24 -9.54 21.17 -3.82
N ARG A 25 -9.11 19.99 -4.28
CA ARG A 25 -9.02 18.80 -3.42
C ARG A 25 -8.18 19.22 -2.20
N PRO A 26 -8.73 19.23 -0.97
CA PRO A 26 -7.97 19.64 0.20
C PRO A 26 -6.74 18.73 0.34
N SER A 27 -5.59 19.25 -0.04
CA SER A 27 -4.34 18.52 0.08
C SER A 27 -3.93 18.51 1.55
N LEU A 28 -4.04 17.34 2.18
CA LEU A 28 -2.92 16.76 2.90
C LEU A 28 -2.27 17.63 3.99
N LEU A 29 -3.08 18.08 4.97
CA LEU A 29 -2.57 18.70 6.21
C LEU A 29 -2.54 17.74 7.41
N GLN A 30 -2.76 16.43 7.23
CA GLN A 30 -2.93 15.50 8.36
C GLN A 30 -1.83 14.46 8.59
N THR A 31 -0.82 14.35 7.75
CA THR A 31 0.32 13.46 8.02
C THR A 31 1.59 14.17 7.61
N GLY A 32 2.67 14.06 8.38
CA GLY A 32 3.99 14.68 8.10
C GLY A 32 4.69 14.12 6.87
N THR A 33 4.03 14.19 5.71
CA THR A 33 4.41 13.60 4.43
C THR A 33 5.33 14.54 3.66
N SER A 34 6.46 14.00 3.18
CA SER A 34 7.30 14.68 2.22
C SER A 34 6.95 14.20 0.80
N VAL A 35 6.67 15.13 -0.11
CA VAL A 35 6.44 14.85 -1.53
C VAL A 35 7.54 15.58 -2.30
N THR A 36 8.45 14.84 -2.91
CA THR A 36 9.63 15.42 -3.56
C THR A 36 9.71 15.06 -5.04
N TYR A 37 9.89 16.08 -5.87
CA TYR A 37 10.31 15.95 -7.26
C TYR A 37 11.64 16.68 -7.42
N THR A 38 12.65 15.99 -7.98
CA THR A 38 13.93 16.60 -8.34
C THR A 38 14.18 16.38 -9.83
N PRO A 39 14.17 17.44 -10.68
CA PRO A 39 14.63 17.35 -12.06
C PRO A 39 16.11 16.95 -12.11
N ASP A 40 16.51 16.18 -13.13
CA ASP A 40 17.91 15.78 -13.28
C ASP A 40 18.84 16.97 -13.59
N GLU A 41 20.04 16.96 -13.00
CA GLU A 41 21.15 17.81 -13.43
C GLU A 41 21.82 17.05 -14.58
N GLN A 42 21.67 17.54 -15.83
CA GLN A 42 22.07 16.88 -17.08
C GLN A 42 23.22 15.85 -16.94
N GLN A 43 22.88 14.56 -16.91
CA GLN A 43 23.84 13.49 -17.15
C GLN A 43 23.49 12.74 -18.44
N THR A 44 24.34 12.97 -19.44
CA THR A 44 24.39 12.22 -20.70
C THR A 44 24.76 10.76 -20.44
N GLY A 45 23.78 9.87 -20.44
CA GLY A 45 24.00 8.42 -20.37
C GLY A 45 22.94 7.68 -21.19
N THR A 46 23.38 6.92 -22.19
CA THR A 46 22.52 6.08 -23.03
C THR A 46 21.89 4.96 -22.22
N TYR A 47 20.56 4.89 -22.23
CA TYR A 47 19.77 3.78 -21.68
C TYR A 47 20.11 2.48 -22.42
N THR A 48 20.57 1.47 -21.69
CA THR A 48 20.72 0.09 -22.17
C THR A 48 19.67 -0.78 -21.48
N ASP A 49 18.78 -1.31 -22.30
CA ASP A 49 17.73 -2.30 -22.06
C ASP A 49 18.19 -3.42 -21.08
N PRO A 50 17.62 -3.54 -19.87
CA PRO A 50 17.91 -4.64 -18.98
C PRO A 50 16.85 -5.75 -19.09
N TYR A 51 17.26 -6.87 -19.68
CA TYR A 51 16.78 -8.24 -19.46
C TYR A 51 15.30 -8.56 -19.75
N VAL A 52 15.11 -9.36 -20.81
CA VAL A 52 13.88 -10.12 -21.10
C VAL A 52 13.68 -11.18 -20.01
N TYR A 53 12.49 -11.20 -19.40
CA TYR A 53 12.05 -12.27 -18.50
C TYR A 53 12.22 -13.64 -19.19
N GLN A 54 12.91 -14.57 -18.52
CA GLN A 54 12.92 -15.98 -18.91
C GLN A 54 12.14 -16.75 -17.84
N GLU A 55 11.10 -17.45 -18.27
CA GLU A 55 10.21 -18.26 -17.45
C GLU A 55 11.00 -19.17 -16.48
N PRO A 56 10.59 -19.29 -15.20
CA PRO A 56 11.21 -20.23 -14.28
C PRO A 56 10.98 -21.67 -14.72
N TYR A 57 12.06 -22.45 -14.76
CA TYR A 57 12.04 -23.87 -15.09
C TYR A 57 11.18 -24.67 -14.09
N VAL A 58 10.09 -25.27 -14.58
CA VAL A 58 9.26 -26.22 -13.83
C VAL A 58 9.98 -27.57 -13.77
N GLU A 59 10.56 -27.92 -12.61
CA GLU A 59 11.16 -29.23 -12.41
C GLU A 59 10.10 -30.35 -12.44
N PRO A 60 10.29 -31.43 -13.22
CA PRO A 60 9.40 -32.58 -13.15
C PRO A 60 9.53 -33.31 -11.80
N LYS A 61 8.38 -33.57 -11.15
CA LYS A 61 8.23 -34.18 -9.82
C LYS A 61 9.20 -35.35 -9.57
N ARG A 62 10.13 -35.17 -8.61
CA ARG A 62 10.98 -36.24 -8.08
C ARG A 62 10.79 -36.46 -6.57
N SER A 63 10.82 -37.75 -6.20
CA SER A 63 10.47 -38.31 -4.90
C SER A 63 11.42 -37.93 -3.75
N LYS A 64 10.82 -37.78 -2.56
CA LYS A 64 11.39 -37.33 -1.28
C LYS A 64 12.69 -38.04 -0.82
N GLY A 65 13.64 -37.25 -0.32
CA GLY A 65 14.78 -37.64 0.54
C GLY A 65 15.20 -36.44 1.43
N PRO A 66 15.79 -36.67 2.62
CA PRO A 66 15.74 -35.70 3.73
C PRO A 66 16.87 -34.66 3.72
N ALA A 67 16.52 -33.44 4.15
CA ALA A 67 17.38 -32.26 4.26
C ALA A 67 18.05 -32.17 5.65
N ILE A 68 19.38 -32.05 5.69
CA ILE A 68 20.14 -31.61 6.88
C ILE A 68 21.39 -30.87 6.39
N ALA A 69 21.39 -29.53 6.43
CA ALA A 69 22.58 -28.66 6.62
C ALA A 69 22.29 -27.17 6.33
N MET A 70 21.61 -26.44 7.22
CA MET A 70 21.57 -24.96 7.20
C MET A 70 21.23 -24.37 8.58
N VAL A 71 22.04 -24.66 9.61
CA VAL A 71 21.83 -24.10 10.96
C VAL A 71 23.05 -23.33 11.51
N LEU A 72 24.23 -23.43 10.90
CA LEU A 72 25.46 -22.92 11.53
C LEU A 72 25.94 -21.53 11.06
N VAL A 73 25.35 -20.92 10.03
CA VAL A 73 25.83 -19.62 9.50
C VAL A 73 25.08 -18.42 10.12
N VAL A 74 23.84 -18.59 10.60
CA VAL A 74 23.00 -17.50 11.12
C VAL A 74 23.42 -17.02 12.52
N ALA A 75 24.05 -17.88 13.33
CA ALA A 75 24.36 -17.56 14.72
C ALA A 75 25.51 -16.55 14.91
N ILE A 76 26.38 -16.36 13.90
CA ILE A 76 27.59 -15.51 14.05
C ILE A 76 27.30 -14.03 13.73
N ILE A 77 26.26 -13.72 12.97
CA ILE A 77 25.94 -12.34 12.56
C ILE A 77 25.14 -11.59 13.65
N ILE A 78 24.40 -12.30 14.50
CA ILE A 78 23.53 -11.70 15.53
C ILE A 78 24.32 -11.08 16.71
N ILE A 79 25.57 -11.49 16.92
CA ILE A 79 26.34 -11.04 18.11
C ILE A 79 27.04 -9.69 17.88
N SER A 80 27.22 -9.22 16.64
CA SER A 80 27.97 -7.98 16.36
C SER A 80 27.12 -6.69 16.28
N ALA A 81 25.78 -6.76 16.23
CA ALA A 81 24.92 -5.57 16.07
C ALA A 81 24.33 -5.02 17.39
N ALA A 82 24.57 -5.67 18.54
CA ALA A 82 23.92 -5.34 19.81
C ALA A 82 24.61 -4.21 20.63
N LEU A 83 25.47 -3.38 20.03
CA LEU A 83 26.19 -2.33 20.76
C LEU A 83 25.99 -0.96 20.10
N VAL A 84 25.31 -0.10 20.87
CA VAL A 84 25.23 1.38 20.81
C VAL A 84 24.04 1.95 20.01
N LEU A 85 22.91 2.19 20.71
CA LEU A 85 22.01 3.30 20.40
C LEU A 85 21.66 4.04 21.72
N PRO A 86 21.82 5.38 21.78
CA PRO A 86 21.47 6.16 22.97
C PRO A 86 19.95 6.37 23.09
N MET A 87 19.43 6.19 24.31
CA MET A 87 18.06 6.51 24.70
C MET A 87 17.76 8.00 24.50
N VAL A 88 16.72 8.33 23.75
CA VAL A 88 16.13 9.67 23.69
C VAL A 88 14.79 9.62 24.41
N GLN A 89 14.72 10.15 25.62
CA GLN A 89 13.45 10.49 26.28
C GLN A 89 13.03 11.88 25.81
N THR A 90 11.86 12.01 25.19
CA THR A 90 11.22 13.32 24.96
C THR A 90 9.90 13.37 25.70
N ASN A 91 9.85 14.14 26.78
CA ASN A 91 8.60 14.60 27.38
C ASN A 91 8.07 15.75 26.53
N LEU A 92 6.84 15.68 26.03
CA LEU A 92 6.23 16.74 25.21
C LEU A 92 4.83 17.06 25.74
N HIS A 93 4.69 18.26 26.31
CA HIS A 93 3.41 18.90 26.58
C HIS A 93 2.90 19.64 25.33
N GLY A 94 1.65 19.39 24.94
CA GLY A 94 0.93 20.13 23.88
C GLY A 94 0.11 19.24 22.95
N SER A 95 -0.94 19.81 22.33
CA SER A 95 -1.89 19.13 21.43
C SER A 95 -1.20 18.14 20.46
N LEU A 96 -1.65 16.89 20.50
CA LEU A 96 -1.06 15.73 19.83
C LEU A 96 -1.78 15.31 18.53
N TYR A 97 -2.68 16.16 18.02
CA TYR A 97 -3.37 15.89 16.76
C TYR A 97 -2.36 15.82 15.60
N GLY A 98 -2.22 14.64 14.97
CA GLY A 98 -1.38 14.44 13.77
C GLY A 98 0.13 14.20 13.97
N LYS A 99 0.60 13.76 15.16
CA LYS A 99 2.03 13.44 15.37
C LYS A 99 2.33 11.95 15.15
N SER A 100 3.32 11.66 14.30
CA SER A 100 3.87 10.33 13.99
C SER A 100 5.11 10.01 14.84
N PHE A 101 5.25 8.76 15.31
CA PHE A 101 6.41 8.28 16.06
C PHE A 101 6.94 7.00 15.43
N SER A 102 8.22 6.96 15.02
CA SER A 102 8.86 5.75 14.52
C SER A 102 9.39 4.89 15.67
N SER A 103 8.74 3.77 15.97
CA SER A 103 9.32 2.73 16.82
C SER A 103 9.74 1.57 15.92
N GLY A 104 11.05 1.32 15.85
CA GLY A 104 11.61 0.19 15.09
C GLY A 104 11.30 -1.16 15.75
N LEU A 105 10.07 -1.64 15.62
CA LEU A 105 9.71 -3.02 15.95
C LEU A 105 9.63 -3.85 14.67
N GLY A 106 10.52 -4.83 14.52
CA GLY A 106 10.30 -5.95 13.62
C GLY A 106 9.39 -6.97 14.30
N SER A 107 8.23 -7.25 13.70
CA SER A 107 7.39 -8.37 14.12
C SER A 107 8.00 -9.68 13.62
N SER A 108 8.09 -10.68 14.50
CA SER A 108 8.50 -12.05 14.14
C SER A 108 7.38 -12.78 13.39
N ALA A 109 7.12 -12.37 12.15
CA ALA A 109 6.46 -13.11 11.08
C ALA A 109 6.64 -12.26 9.82
N MET A 110 7.64 -12.60 9.01
CA MET A 110 7.94 -11.99 7.71
C MET A 110 7.77 -10.46 7.60
N MET A 111 8.65 -9.63 8.15
CA MET A 111 9.00 -8.31 7.57
C MET A 111 10.24 -7.74 8.27
N THR A 112 11.17 -7.14 7.51
CA THR A 112 12.40 -6.54 8.05
C THR A 112 12.52 -5.03 7.89
N ASP A 113 11.52 -4.29 7.38
CA ASP A 113 11.62 -2.81 7.25
C ASP A 113 10.29 -2.04 7.38
N THR A 114 9.32 -2.58 8.12
CA THR A 114 8.01 -1.94 8.34
C THR A 114 8.08 -0.93 9.48
N GLY A 115 8.11 0.36 9.18
CA GLY A 115 7.82 1.39 10.19
C GLY A 115 6.34 1.38 10.57
N TYR A 116 6.00 1.84 11.78
CA TYR A 116 4.61 2.18 12.13
C TYR A 116 4.56 3.50 12.88
N ASN A 117 3.40 4.14 12.80
CA ASN A 117 3.09 5.40 13.43
C ASN A 117 1.94 5.19 14.41
N VAL A 118 2.09 5.67 15.64
CA VAL A 118 0.99 5.72 16.61
C VAL A 118 0.24 7.04 16.45
N VAL A 119 -1.06 6.97 16.19
CA VAL A 119 -1.92 8.13 15.93
C VAL A 119 -3.00 8.23 17.00
N ALA A 120 -3.08 9.38 17.67
CA ALA A 120 -4.22 9.75 18.50
C ALA A 120 -5.41 10.13 17.60
N SER A 121 -6.29 9.18 17.31
CA SER A 121 -7.36 9.35 16.32
C SER A 121 -8.61 10.03 16.87
N ASP A 122 -8.94 9.84 18.16
CA ASP A 122 -10.07 10.52 18.81
C ASP A 122 -9.95 10.60 20.34
N GLY A 123 -10.71 11.50 20.97
CA GLY A 123 -10.86 11.59 22.43
C GLY A 123 -9.83 12.44 23.16
N PHE A 124 -8.78 12.92 22.48
CA PHE A 124 -7.71 13.71 23.06
C PHE A 124 -7.99 15.22 22.99
N GLN A 125 -8.99 15.69 23.74
CA GLN A 125 -9.24 17.12 23.92
C GLN A 125 -8.09 17.78 24.71
N THR A 126 -7.93 19.10 24.53
CA THR A 126 -6.86 19.84 25.21
C THR A 126 -7.08 19.76 26.73
N ASN A 127 -6.12 19.17 27.44
CA ASN A 127 -6.07 18.97 28.90
C ASN A 127 -6.86 17.78 29.48
N ASP A 128 -7.42 16.87 28.69
CA ASP A 128 -8.10 15.69 29.25
C ASP A 128 -7.13 14.53 29.47
N ALA A 129 -6.29 14.25 28.48
CA ALA A 129 -5.29 13.19 28.54
C ALA A 129 -4.08 13.48 27.64
N GLU A 130 -2.95 12.85 27.96
CA GLU A 130 -1.72 12.84 27.17
C GLU A 130 -1.47 11.42 26.65
N LEU A 131 -0.98 11.32 25.40
CA LEU A 131 -0.53 10.08 24.77
C LEU A 131 1.00 10.06 24.74
N THR A 132 1.61 9.02 25.28
CA THR A 132 3.06 8.77 25.27
C THR A 132 3.34 7.41 24.64
N VAL A 133 4.41 7.30 23.86
CA VAL A 133 4.84 6.05 23.22
C VAL A 133 6.28 5.74 23.62
N ASN A 134 6.51 4.56 24.18
CA ASN A 134 7.83 4.08 24.62
C ASN A 134 8.09 2.68 24.05
N GLY A 135 8.78 2.59 22.92
CA GLY A 135 9.00 1.30 22.27
C GLY A 135 7.68 0.69 21.78
N ASN A 136 7.25 -0.42 22.39
CA ASN A 136 5.96 -1.07 22.11
C ASN A 136 4.87 -0.73 23.14
N GLU A 137 5.16 0.18 24.08
CA GLU A 137 4.22 0.66 25.07
C GLU A 137 3.51 1.92 24.57
N ILE A 138 2.19 1.89 24.57
CA ILE A 138 1.32 3.01 24.27
C ILE A 138 0.60 3.39 25.56
N ILE A 139 0.82 4.61 26.02
CA ILE A 139 0.43 5.04 27.35
C ILE A 139 -0.50 6.23 27.23
N VAL A 140 -1.73 6.09 27.71
CA VAL A 140 -2.69 7.18 27.85
C VAL A 140 -2.75 7.58 29.32
N THR A 141 -2.44 8.84 29.62
CA THR A 141 -2.44 9.39 30.98
C THR A 141 -3.48 10.49 31.09
N LEU A 142 -4.46 10.31 31.98
CA LEU A 142 -5.44 11.34 32.32
C LEU A 142 -4.76 12.52 33.01
N SER A 143 -5.22 13.73 32.74
CA SER A 143 -4.66 14.93 33.34
C SER A 143 -4.97 15.05 34.84
N ASP A 144 -4.14 15.81 35.55
CA ASP A 144 -4.37 16.13 36.95
C ASP A 144 -5.73 16.82 37.19
N ALA A 145 -6.24 17.57 36.21
CA ALA A 145 -7.54 18.23 36.29
C ALA A 145 -8.70 17.22 36.30
N VAL A 146 -8.63 16.18 35.46
CA VAL A 146 -9.60 15.07 35.46
C VAL A 146 -9.52 14.33 36.79
N MET A 147 -8.31 14.00 37.24
CA MET A 147 -8.10 13.25 38.49
C MET A 147 -8.47 14.04 39.75
N ALA A 148 -8.42 15.37 39.72
CA ALA A 148 -8.91 16.20 40.83
C ALA A 148 -10.45 16.16 40.96
N GLY A 149 -11.17 15.97 39.84
CA GLY A 149 -12.64 15.86 39.83
C GLY A 149 -13.15 14.46 40.16
N TYR A 150 -12.38 13.43 39.78
CA TYR A 150 -12.77 12.03 39.87
C TYR A 150 -11.65 11.22 40.55
N GLY A 151 -11.92 10.71 41.76
CA GLY A 151 -10.90 10.08 42.60
C GLY A 151 -10.48 8.67 42.17
N THR A 152 -11.30 7.98 41.37
CA THR A 152 -11.05 6.61 40.89
C THR A 152 -11.35 6.46 39.41
N THR A 153 -10.59 5.63 38.70
CA THR A 153 -10.83 5.30 37.29
C THR A 153 -10.81 3.81 37.04
N ASP A 154 -11.83 3.30 36.36
CA ASP A 154 -11.85 1.95 35.82
C ASP A 154 -11.62 1.98 34.31
N TRP A 155 -10.57 1.28 33.86
CA TRP A 155 -10.19 1.22 32.45
C TRP A 155 -10.75 -0.01 31.75
N THR A 156 -11.23 0.16 30.52
CA THR A 156 -11.55 -0.93 29.59
C THR A 156 -10.86 -0.66 28.26
N ILE A 157 -10.15 -1.65 27.74
CA ILE A 157 -9.35 -1.52 26.53
C ILE A 157 -9.76 -2.61 25.54
N THR A 158 -10.02 -2.24 24.29
CA THR A 158 -10.36 -3.16 23.21
C THR A 158 -9.52 -2.85 21.97
N CYS A 159 -9.29 -3.85 21.13
CA CYS A 159 -8.67 -3.70 19.80
C CYS A 159 -9.66 -4.19 18.74
N ASP A 160 -9.70 -3.53 17.59
CA ASP A 160 -10.55 -3.90 16.45
C ASP A 160 -10.03 -5.13 15.68
N THR A 161 -8.76 -5.49 15.87
CA THR A 161 -8.14 -6.67 15.28
C THR A 161 -7.88 -7.76 16.32
N THR A 162 -7.44 -8.93 15.86
CA THR A 162 -6.97 -10.03 16.72
C THR A 162 -5.56 -9.80 17.28
N ALA A 163 -5.04 -8.57 17.25
CA ALA A 163 -3.72 -8.26 17.77
C ALA A 163 -3.59 -8.74 19.22
N ALA A 164 -2.51 -9.48 19.51
CA ALA A 164 -2.20 -9.86 20.87
C ALA A 164 -1.59 -8.64 21.60
N PHE A 165 -2.26 -8.19 22.66
CA PHE A 165 -1.78 -7.12 23.52
C PHE A 165 -1.99 -7.46 24.99
N THR A 166 -1.16 -6.88 25.85
CA THR A 166 -1.37 -6.88 27.30
C THR A 166 -1.66 -5.48 27.77
N THR A 167 -2.30 -5.36 28.93
CA THR A 167 -2.63 -4.06 29.52
C THR A 167 -2.11 -3.99 30.95
N ASP A 168 -1.64 -2.81 31.33
CA ASP A 168 -1.38 -2.44 32.71
C ASP A 168 -2.10 -1.12 32.98
N THR A 169 -2.90 -1.07 34.04
CA THR A 169 -3.78 0.06 34.32
C THR A 169 -3.56 0.55 35.74
N ALA A 170 -3.27 1.84 35.87
CA ALA A 170 -3.25 2.58 37.12
C ALA A 170 -4.43 3.57 37.17
N ASN A 171 -4.60 4.21 38.32
CA ASN A 171 -5.76 5.09 38.56
C ASN A 171 -5.88 6.24 37.55
N ASN A 172 -4.76 6.77 37.05
CA ASN A 172 -4.75 7.87 36.07
C ASN A 172 -4.18 7.45 34.72
N GLN A 173 -3.86 6.18 34.50
CA GLN A 173 -3.07 5.77 33.34
C GLN A 173 -3.48 4.39 32.85
N ALA A 174 -3.51 4.22 31.54
CA ALA A 174 -3.59 2.93 30.88
C ALA A 174 -2.40 2.75 29.94
N THR A 175 -1.72 1.62 30.07
CA THR A 175 -0.62 1.21 29.21
C THR A 175 -1.05 -0.01 28.41
N ILE A 176 -0.87 0.06 27.10
CA ILE A 176 -1.04 -1.03 26.15
C ILE A 176 0.35 -1.46 25.71
N VAL A 177 0.66 -2.74 25.85
CA VAL A 177 1.87 -3.33 25.28
C VAL A 177 1.43 -4.26 24.16
N THR A 178 1.76 -3.91 22.91
CA THR A 178 1.30 -4.66 21.73
C THR A 178 2.48 -5.04 20.83
N ASN A 179 2.39 -6.23 20.23
CA ASN A 179 3.26 -6.65 19.13
C ASN A 179 2.48 -6.76 17.80
N GLY A 180 1.21 -6.35 17.80
CA GLY A 180 0.34 -6.34 16.64
C GLY A 180 -0.22 -4.94 16.36
N PHE A 181 -0.70 -4.76 15.15
CA PHE A 181 -1.27 -3.50 14.67
C PHE A 181 -2.81 -3.51 14.79
N GLY A 182 -3.39 -2.33 14.87
CA GLY A 182 -4.84 -2.13 14.98
C GLY A 182 -5.19 -0.81 15.62
N THR A 183 -6.50 -0.60 15.78
CA THR A 183 -7.08 0.53 16.50
C THR A 183 -7.52 0.11 17.89
N PHE A 184 -6.90 0.74 18.89
CA PHE A 184 -7.19 0.55 20.29
C PHE A 184 -8.20 1.59 20.77
N THR A 185 -9.27 1.12 21.40
CA THR A 185 -10.22 1.98 22.11
C THR A 185 -10.00 1.82 23.61
N LEU A 186 -9.67 2.92 24.29
CA LEU A 186 -9.50 2.98 25.73
C LEU A 186 -10.65 3.76 26.35
N LYS A 187 -11.37 3.15 27.28
CA LYS A 187 -12.49 3.75 28.01
C LYS A 187 -12.10 3.92 29.47
N ALA A 188 -12.06 5.17 29.94
CA ALA A 188 -11.78 5.53 31.32
C ALA A 188 -13.06 5.96 32.03
N ASN A 189 -13.65 5.07 32.82
CA ASN A 189 -14.81 5.40 33.63
C ASN A 189 -14.36 6.03 34.95
N CYS A 190 -14.37 7.35 35.00
CA CYS A 190 -13.89 8.14 36.14
C CYS A 190 -15.05 8.41 37.11
N SER A 191 -14.83 8.24 38.42
CA SER A 191 -15.85 8.40 39.46
C SER A 191 -15.31 9.04 40.73
N ASN A 192 -16.15 9.79 41.45
CA ASN A 192 -15.89 10.27 42.82
C ASN A 192 -16.83 9.62 43.86
N GLY A 193 -17.57 8.59 43.46
CA GLY A 193 -18.57 7.90 44.30
C GLY A 193 -19.95 8.56 44.31
N ILE A 194 -20.13 9.72 43.68
CA ILE A 194 -21.42 10.42 43.53
C ILE A 194 -21.75 10.57 42.05
N GLU A 195 -20.79 11.05 41.27
CA GLU A 195 -20.89 11.26 39.83
C GLU A 195 -19.85 10.42 39.10
N SER A 196 -20.19 10.02 37.87
CA SER A 196 -19.25 9.33 36.97
C SER A 196 -19.24 9.98 35.59
N HIS A 197 -18.09 9.94 34.94
CA HIS A 197 -17.89 10.41 33.57
C HIS A 197 -17.07 9.39 32.80
N LEU A 198 -17.46 9.13 31.55
CA LEU A 198 -16.77 8.18 30.68
C LEU A 198 -15.98 8.95 29.63
N TYR A 199 -14.65 8.89 29.73
CA TYR A 199 -13.77 9.32 28.66
C TYR A 199 -13.49 8.15 27.72
N THR A 200 -13.48 8.41 26.42
CA THR A 200 -13.14 7.42 25.39
C THR A 200 -12.02 7.99 24.55
N PHE A 201 -10.94 7.23 24.40
CA PHE A 201 -9.76 7.57 23.61
C PHE A 201 -9.57 6.51 22.53
N THR A 202 -9.21 6.94 21.33
CA THR A 202 -8.90 6.05 20.22
C THR A 202 -7.47 6.27 19.77
N VAL A 203 -6.70 5.20 19.72
CA VAL A 203 -5.29 5.19 19.30
C VAL A 203 -5.10 4.15 18.22
N SER A 204 -4.64 4.55 17.05
CA SER A 204 -4.44 3.67 15.89
C SER A 204 -2.96 3.48 15.61
N LEU A 205 -2.53 2.23 15.37
CA LEU A 205 -1.20 1.92 14.85
C LEU A 205 -1.30 1.82 13.33
N GLN A 206 -0.76 2.83 12.65
CA GLN A 206 -0.73 2.90 11.20
C GLN A 206 0.59 2.41 10.66
N ILE A 207 0.56 1.62 9.61
CA ILE A 207 1.74 1.12 8.94
C ILE A 207 2.32 2.22 8.07
N TYR A 208 3.63 2.39 8.11
CA TYR A 208 4.34 3.39 7.31
C TYR A 208 5.09 2.73 6.14
N ARG A 209 4.97 3.32 4.95
CA ARG A 209 5.75 2.99 3.75
C ARG A 209 6.34 4.27 3.15
N ALA A 210 7.53 4.14 2.59
CA ALA A 210 8.15 5.16 1.77
C ALA A 210 8.37 4.57 0.37
N TYR A 211 8.03 5.35 -0.65
CA TYR A 211 8.21 4.96 -2.04
C TYR A 211 9.12 5.95 -2.76
N GLU A 212 9.99 5.43 -3.61
CA GLU A 212 10.88 6.22 -4.45
C GLU A 212 11.04 5.53 -5.81
N TRP A 213 10.86 6.28 -6.89
CA TRP A 213 11.09 5.76 -8.24
C TRP A 213 11.58 6.83 -9.20
N LYS A 214 12.00 6.37 -10.38
CA LYS A 214 12.40 7.22 -11.50
C LYS A 214 11.44 7.05 -12.66
N PHE A 215 11.06 8.16 -13.28
CA PHE A 215 10.24 8.17 -14.47
C PHE A 215 10.60 9.38 -15.34
N ASP A 216 10.79 9.17 -16.64
CA ASP A 216 11.13 10.24 -17.61
C ASP A 216 12.29 11.15 -17.14
N GLY A 217 13.32 10.54 -16.55
CA GLY A 217 14.48 11.24 -15.98
C GLY A 217 14.22 11.95 -14.64
N GLY A 218 12.96 12.13 -14.22
CA GLY A 218 12.60 12.66 -12.91
C GLY A 218 12.72 11.63 -11.79
N LYS A 219 13.03 12.09 -10.58
CA LYS A 219 12.91 11.30 -9.34
C LYS A 219 11.66 11.73 -8.59
N PHE A 220 10.89 10.74 -8.14
CA PHE A 220 9.62 10.92 -7.44
C PHE A 220 9.64 10.12 -6.15
N SER A 221 9.10 10.69 -5.09
CA SER A 221 8.91 9.99 -3.83
C SER A 221 7.70 10.51 -3.06
N PHE A 222 7.09 9.62 -2.29
CA PHE A 222 6.13 9.99 -1.26
C PHE A 222 6.13 8.96 -0.13
N ASP A 223 5.74 9.43 1.05
CA ASP A 223 5.50 8.61 2.23
C ASP A 223 4.00 8.40 2.42
N ILE A 224 3.60 7.19 2.82
CA ILE A 224 2.22 6.89 3.16
C ILE A 224 2.13 6.19 4.51
N SER A 225 1.11 6.57 5.28
CA SER A 225 0.65 5.80 6.43
C SER A 225 -0.77 5.32 6.18
N PHE A 226 -1.05 4.08 6.54
CA PHE A 226 -2.37 3.49 6.39
C PHE A 226 -2.74 2.62 7.57
N ASP A 227 -4.05 2.49 7.81
CA ASP A 227 -4.56 1.70 8.91
C ASP A 227 -4.37 0.21 8.64
N TYR A 228 -3.90 -0.54 9.65
CA TYR A 228 -3.76 -1.99 9.52
C TYR A 228 -5.10 -2.69 9.31
N SER A 229 -6.21 -2.10 9.75
CA SER A 229 -7.55 -2.61 9.49
C SER A 229 -7.86 -2.78 8.00
N GLU A 230 -7.40 -1.87 7.13
CA GLU A 230 -7.61 -2.00 5.67
C GLU A 230 -6.95 -3.28 5.12
N TYR A 231 -5.72 -3.56 5.54
CA TYR A 231 -5.06 -4.83 5.22
C TYR A 231 -5.79 -6.03 5.85
N TYR A 232 -6.13 -5.93 7.14
CA TYR A 232 -6.74 -7.02 7.88
C TYR A 232 -8.09 -7.44 7.27
N GLU A 233 -8.94 -6.47 6.92
CA GLU A 233 -10.23 -6.70 6.27
C GLU A 233 -10.07 -7.40 4.92
N GLN A 234 -9.10 -6.98 4.10
CA GLN A 234 -8.85 -7.61 2.80
C GLN A 234 -8.25 -9.02 2.96
N ALA A 235 -7.24 -9.19 3.82
CA ALA A 235 -6.61 -10.48 4.08
C ALA A 235 -7.61 -11.54 4.63
N HIS A 236 -8.62 -11.09 5.40
CA HIS A 236 -9.65 -11.94 6.01
C HIS A 236 -11.01 -11.86 5.30
N LYS A 237 -11.07 -11.25 4.11
CA LYS A 237 -12.32 -11.12 3.36
C LYS A 237 -12.82 -12.50 2.96
N ALA A 238 -14.00 -12.86 3.45
CA ALA A 238 -14.70 -14.06 3.01
C ALA A 238 -15.43 -13.80 1.68
N PRO A 239 -15.50 -14.78 0.78
CA PRO A 239 -14.93 -16.12 0.89
C PRO A 239 -13.46 -16.16 0.41
N TYR A 240 -12.68 -17.10 0.97
CA TYR A 240 -11.24 -17.33 0.77
C TYR A 240 -10.83 -17.75 -0.65
N HIS A 241 -11.56 -17.34 -1.68
CA HIS A 241 -11.22 -17.62 -3.06
C HIS A 241 -9.90 -16.91 -3.35
N ARG A 242 -8.79 -17.65 -3.36
CA ARG A 242 -7.43 -17.12 -3.57
C ARG A 242 -6.75 -17.78 -4.76
N SER A 243 -7.47 -18.59 -5.53
CA SER A 243 -6.98 -19.24 -6.74
C SER A 243 -8.13 -19.88 -7.50
N ILE A 244 -7.92 -20.20 -8.78
CA ILE A 244 -8.87 -20.94 -9.62
C ILE A 244 -8.87 -22.42 -9.23
N GLY A 245 -10.05 -23.00 -9.06
CA GLY A 245 -10.16 -24.42 -8.73
C GLY A 245 -11.58 -24.92 -8.47
N GLU A 246 -11.68 -26.24 -8.27
CA GLU A 246 -12.91 -26.92 -7.90
C GLU A 246 -12.99 -27.12 -6.38
N GLY A 247 -14.04 -26.61 -5.74
CA GLY A 247 -14.29 -26.82 -4.31
C GLY A 247 -14.63 -25.55 -3.54
N ILE A 248 -14.90 -25.70 -2.24
CA ILE A 248 -15.19 -24.57 -1.35
C ILE A 248 -13.91 -23.78 -1.14
N GLY A 249 -13.91 -22.49 -1.53
CA GLY A 249 -12.78 -21.58 -1.34
C GLY A 249 -11.90 -21.34 -2.56
N TYR A 250 -12.33 -21.71 -3.78
CA TYR A 250 -11.67 -21.34 -5.05
C TYR A 250 -12.55 -20.42 -5.89
N ILE A 251 -11.98 -19.45 -6.62
CA ILE A 251 -12.75 -18.73 -7.63
C ILE A 251 -13.09 -19.72 -8.75
N HIS A 252 -14.34 -19.72 -9.20
CA HIS A 252 -14.82 -20.72 -10.15
C HIS A 252 -14.60 -20.31 -11.61
N SER A 253 -14.30 -19.04 -11.84
CA SER A 253 -14.03 -18.49 -13.14
C SER A 253 -13.13 -17.26 -13.05
N TYR A 254 -12.30 -17.06 -14.06
CA TYR A 254 -11.54 -15.83 -14.24
C TYR A 254 -12.42 -14.58 -14.36
N THR A 255 -13.72 -14.72 -14.65
CA THR A 255 -14.66 -13.57 -14.58
C THR A 255 -14.78 -12.98 -13.19
N GLU A 256 -14.38 -13.71 -12.14
CA GLU A 256 -14.42 -13.23 -10.77
C GLU A 256 -13.14 -12.46 -10.38
N THR A 257 -12.13 -12.38 -11.25
CA THR A 257 -10.85 -11.69 -10.97
C THR A 257 -11.01 -10.19 -10.75
N GLU A 258 -12.02 -9.56 -11.36
CA GLU A 258 -12.33 -8.14 -11.10
C GLU A 258 -12.66 -7.86 -9.62
N ASN A 259 -13.14 -8.86 -8.86
CA ASN A 259 -13.47 -8.70 -7.44
C ASN A 259 -12.23 -8.44 -6.57
N PHE A 260 -11.03 -8.74 -7.09
CA PHE A 260 -9.76 -8.45 -6.43
C PHE A 260 -9.29 -7.02 -6.64
N VAL A 261 -9.84 -6.30 -7.63
CA VAL A 261 -9.51 -4.91 -7.90
C VAL A 261 -10.30 -3.99 -6.98
N ILE A 262 -9.86 -3.89 -5.72
CA ILE A 262 -10.51 -3.11 -4.67
C ILE A 262 -9.86 -1.72 -4.53
N VAL A 263 -10.68 -0.68 -4.70
CA VAL A 263 -10.30 0.70 -4.36
C VAL A 263 -10.60 0.97 -2.88
N SER A 264 -9.57 0.94 -2.04
CA SER A 264 -9.65 1.31 -0.62
C SER A 264 -9.18 2.75 -0.38
N THR A 265 -9.38 3.29 0.82
CA THR A 265 -8.91 4.64 1.21
C THR A 265 -7.42 4.82 0.93
N THR A 266 -6.61 3.80 1.21
CA THR A 266 -5.17 3.83 0.90
C THR A 266 -4.90 3.96 -0.61
N ILE A 267 -5.64 3.24 -1.46
CA ILE A 267 -5.54 3.37 -2.92
C ILE A 267 -5.95 4.78 -3.38
N GLU A 268 -7.00 5.36 -2.79
CA GLU A 268 -7.41 6.74 -3.08
C GLU A 268 -6.32 7.76 -2.73
N ASN A 269 -5.62 7.55 -1.61
CA ASN A 269 -4.51 8.38 -1.20
C ASN A 269 -3.30 8.22 -2.15
N ILE A 270 -2.95 6.99 -2.52
CA ILE A 270 -1.87 6.71 -3.48
C ILE A 270 -2.17 7.39 -4.81
N GLU A 271 -3.37 7.23 -5.36
CA GLU A 271 -3.78 7.90 -6.59
C GLU A 271 -3.66 9.42 -6.49
N SER A 272 -4.14 10.00 -5.38
CA SER A 272 -4.05 11.45 -5.15
C SER A 272 -2.60 11.94 -5.10
N TYR A 273 -1.69 11.18 -4.48
CA TYR A 273 -0.25 11.51 -4.47
C TYR A 273 0.37 11.42 -5.86
N LEU A 274 0.01 10.39 -6.64
CA LEU A 274 0.49 10.22 -8.00
C LEU A 274 -0.02 11.34 -8.91
N GLU A 275 -1.30 11.72 -8.81
CA GLU A 275 -1.89 12.84 -9.54
C GLU A 275 -1.17 14.16 -9.22
N ASP A 276 -0.93 14.45 -7.94
CA ASP A 276 -0.25 15.67 -7.49
C ASP A 276 1.21 15.71 -7.95
N LEU A 277 1.96 14.60 -7.81
CA LEU A 277 3.33 14.48 -8.30
C LEU A 277 3.42 14.65 -9.82
N TYR A 278 2.53 14.01 -10.56
CA TYR A 278 2.47 14.12 -12.01
C TYR A 278 2.13 15.55 -12.44
N THR A 279 1.11 16.16 -11.83
CA THR A 279 0.70 17.54 -12.12
C THR A 279 1.82 18.53 -11.82
N LYS A 280 2.58 18.35 -10.74
CA LYS A 280 3.74 19.18 -10.42
C LYS A 280 4.85 19.08 -11.46
N ALA A 281 5.11 17.89 -11.99
CA ALA A 281 6.17 17.66 -12.96
C ALA A 281 5.78 18.08 -14.40
N TYR A 282 4.53 17.84 -14.80
CA TYR A 282 4.08 17.96 -16.20
C TYR A 282 3.00 19.04 -16.42
N GLY A 283 2.59 19.75 -15.37
CA GLY A 283 1.70 20.92 -15.40
C GLY A 283 0.21 20.61 -15.37
N SER A 284 -0.22 19.45 -15.85
CA SER A 284 -1.62 19.00 -15.80
C SER A 284 -1.72 17.49 -15.76
N CYS A 285 -2.74 16.96 -15.09
CA CYS A 285 -3.08 15.54 -15.13
C CYS A 285 -4.34 15.32 -15.97
N SER A 286 -4.33 14.27 -16.79
CA SER A 286 -5.50 13.77 -17.50
C SER A 286 -5.34 12.26 -17.71
N THR A 287 -6.44 11.55 -17.93
CA THR A 287 -6.44 10.10 -18.19
C THR A 287 -5.88 9.78 -19.59
N ASN A 288 -4.59 10.00 -19.78
CA ASN A 288 -3.86 9.80 -21.03
C ASN A 288 -2.73 8.77 -20.85
N GLN A 289 -2.12 8.34 -21.95
CA GLN A 289 -1.06 7.33 -21.92
C GLN A 289 0.12 7.70 -21.01
N ASN A 290 0.50 8.97 -20.90
CA ASN A 290 1.65 9.39 -20.10
C ASN A 290 1.37 9.30 -18.60
N PHE A 291 0.17 9.67 -18.15
CA PHE A 291 -0.20 9.47 -16.76
C PHE A 291 -0.38 7.98 -16.44
N ALA A 292 -0.90 7.19 -17.39
CA ALA A 292 -0.96 5.74 -17.23
C ALA A 292 0.45 5.13 -17.06
N ASN A 293 1.38 5.49 -17.93
CA ASN A 293 2.79 5.11 -17.85
C ASN A 293 3.43 5.50 -16.50
N PHE A 294 3.09 6.67 -15.96
CA PHE A 294 3.61 7.14 -14.69
C PHE A 294 3.13 6.26 -13.52
N ILE A 295 1.83 5.96 -13.46
CA ILE A 295 1.24 5.04 -12.48
C ILE A 295 1.87 3.64 -12.62
N LEU A 296 2.00 3.12 -13.84
CA LEU A 296 2.62 1.81 -14.07
C LEU A 296 4.04 1.74 -13.52
N SER A 297 4.84 2.80 -13.78
CA SER A 297 6.23 2.87 -13.31
C SER A 297 6.34 2.86 -11.79
N PHE A 298 5.37 3.47 -11.09
CA PHE A 298 5.32 3.44 -9.64
C PHE A 298 5.20 1.98 -9.16
N VAL A 299 4.29 1.20 -9.73
CA VAL A 299 4.08 -0.20 -9.32
C VAL A 299 5.27 -1.08 -9.72
N GLN A 300 5.75 -1.00 -10.96
CA GLN A 300 6.90 -1.77 -11.46
C GLN A 300 8.17 -1.59 -10.62
N ILE A 301 8.39 -0.39 -10.05
CA ILE A 301 9.65 -0.05 -9.37
C ILE A 301 9.56 -0.26 -7.86
N ASN A 302 8.38 -0.10 -7.25
CA ASN A 302 8.24 -0.09 -5.78
C ASN A 302 7.77 -1.43 -5.18
N PHE A 303 7.42 -2.42 -6.01
CA PHE A 303 6.90 -3.71 -5.55
C PHE A 303 7.78 -4.84 -6.09
N GLU A 304 8.33 -5.65 -5.19
CA GLU A 304 9.21 -6.76 -5.57
C GLU A 304 8.38 -7.94 -6.11
N TYR A 305 8.84 -8.53 -7.21
CA TYR A 305 8.22 -9.75 -7.74
C TYR A 305 8.53 -10.96 -6.85
N GLN A 306 7.50 -11.61 -6.31
CA GLN A 306 7.66 -12.77 -5.44
C GLN A 306 6.56 -13.81 -5.67
N LEU A 307 6.98 -15.03 -6.05
CA LEU A 307 6.06 -16.16 -6.21
C LEU A 307 5.32 -16.53 -4.92
N ASP A 308 4.05 -16.92 -5.07
CA ASP A 308 3.19 -17.39 -3.98
C ASP A 308 3.73 -18.57 -3.18
N SER A 309 4.42 -19.50 -3.85
CA SER A 309 5.03 -20.66 -3.19
C SER A 309 6.07 -20.27 -2.13
N VAL A 310 6.64 -19.08 -2.25
CA VAL A 310 7.57 -18.50 -1.28
C VAL A 310 6.84 -17.58 -0.29
N GLN A 311 5.93 -16.74 -0.78
CA GLN A 311 5.24 -15.73 0.02
C GLN A 311 4.16 -16.32 0.92
N TYR A 312 3.28 -17.13 0.35
CA TYR A 312 2.09 -17.67 0.99
C TYR A 312 2.16 -19.18 1.22
N LEU A 313 3.23 -19.85 0.76
CA LEU A 313 3.37 -21.31 0.80
C LEU A 313 2.21 -22.02 0.07
N SER A 314 1.65 -21.37 -0.95
CA SER A 314 0.57 -21.86 -1.81
C SER A 314 1.09 -22.07 -3.23
N GLU A 315 0.43 -22.91 -4.02
CA GLU A 315 0.71 -22.95 -5.47
C GLU A 315 0.21 -21.67 -6.16
N GLU A 316 -0.87 -21.08 -5.65
CA GLU A 316 -1.49 -19.85 -6.15
C GLU A 316 -2.24 -19.15 -4.99
N TYR A 317 -2.18 -17.82 -4.91
CA TYR A 317 -2.76 -16.95 -3.89
C TYR A 317 -3.03 -15.53 -4.44
N TYR A 318 -4.29 -15.23 -4.75
CA TYR A 318 -4.71 -13.91 -5.23
C TYR A 318 -4.81 -12.93 -4.06
N ALA A 319 -3.79 -12.10 -3.91
CA ALA A 319 -3.71 -11.08 -2.89
C ALA A 319 -4.52 -9.84 -3.33
N TYR A 320 -5.31 -9.29 -2.41
CA TYR A 320 -5.93 -7.99 -2.67
C TYR A 320 -4.87 -6.86 -2.61
N PRO A 321 -5.14 -5.68 -3.20
CA PRO A 321 -4.18 -4.58 -3.24
C PRO A 321 -3.54 -4.19 -1.91
N MET A 322 -4.28 -4.25 -0.78
CA MET A 322 -3.71 -3.93 0.53
C MET A 322 -2.77 -5.01 1.06
N GLU A 323 -2.93 -6.27 0.64
CA GLU A 323 -1.99 -7.34 0.95
C GLU A 323 -0.66 -7.10 0.23
N THR A 324 -0.70 -6.71 -1.05
CA THR A 324 0.49 -6.33 -1.85
C THR A 324 1.17 -5.06 -1.31
N ILE A 325 0.41 -4.05 -0.90
CA ILE A 325 0.94 -2.84 -0.22
C ILE A 325 1.57 -3.18 1.13
N TYR A 326 0.92 -4.07 1.89
CA TYR A 326 1.43 -4.52 3.18
C TYR A 326 2.73 -5.33 3.02
N SER A 327 2.80 -6.29 2.11
CA SER A 327 4.01 -7.10 1.91
C SER A 327 5.13 -6.31 1.22
N GLY A 328 4.78 -5.33 0.38
CA GLY A 328 5.69 -4.67 -0.57
C GLY A 328 6.07 -5.54 -1.78
N LYS A 329 5.32 -6.62 -2.02
CA LYS A 329 5.64 -7.65 -3.01
C LYS A 329 4.44 -8.52 -3.40
N GLY A 330 4.50 -9.08 -4.59
CA GLY A 330 3.51 -10.02 -5.12
C GLY A 330 3.99 -10.53 -6.47
N ASP A 331 3.29 -11.50 -7.05
CA ASP A 331 3.56 -11.95 -8.41
C ASP A 331 2.61 -11.27 -9.43
N CYS A 332 2.29 -11.96 -10.52
CA CYS A 332 1.79 -11.33 -11.73
C CYS A 332 0.39 -10.73 -11.53
N GLU A 333 -0.52 -11.49 -10.93
CA GLU A 333 -1.88 -11.07 -10.66
C GLU A 333 -1.96 -10.06 -9.51
N ASP A 334 -1.17 -10.23 -8.45
CA ASP A 334 -1.16 -9.36 -7.27
C ASP A 334 -0.85 -7.91 -7.66
N THR A 335 0.24 -7.75 -8.41
CA THR A 335 0.69 -6.44 -8.89
C THR A 335 -0.23 -5.89 -9.98
N SER A 336 -0.88 -6.76 -10.76
CA SER A 336 -1.92 -6.36 -11.73
C SER A 336 -3.18 -5.83 -11.04
N PHE A 337 -3.68 -6.51 -9.99
CA PHE A 337 -4.83 -6.04 -9.21
C PHE A 337 -4.54 -4.69 -8.54
N LEU A 338 -3.34 -4.52 -8.01
CA LEU A 338 -2.90 -3.26 -7.41
C LEU A 338 -2.90 -2.11 -8.43
N VAL A 339 -2.24 -2.28 -9.58
CA VAL A 339 -2.15 -1.18 -10.55
C VAL A 339 -3.51 -0.87 -11.18
N ASP A 340 -4.35 -1.88 -11.45
CA ASP A 340 -5.71 -1.68 -11.93
C ASP A 340 -6.59 -0.94 -10.90
N ALA A 341 -6.41 -1.18 -9.60
CA ALA A 341 -7.13 -0.44 -8.58
C ALA A 341 -6.76 1.05 -8.59
N ILE A 342 -5.47 1.37 -8.77
CA ILE A 342 -5.00 2.75 -8.89
C ILE A 342 -5.51 3.39 -10.20
N TYR A 343 -5.45 2.68 -11.32
CA TYR A 343 -5.96 3.15 -12.61
C TYR A 343 -7.47 3.41 -12.59
N LYS A 344 -8.24 2.48 -12.02
CA LYS A 344 -9.69 2.63 -11.84
C LYS A 344 -10.00 3.87 -11.02
N LYS A 345 -9.25 4.10 -9.93
CA LYS A 345 -9.39 5.32 -9.12
C LYS A 345 -9.03 6.59 -9.90
N ALA A 346 -7.98 6.54 -10.73
CA ALA A 346 -7.56 7.63 -11.60
C ALA A 346 -8.57 7.92 -12.75
N GLY A 347 -9.58 7.07 -12.94
CA GLY A 347 -10.64 7.24 -13.93
C GLY A 347 -10.40 6.54 -15.27
N TYR A 348 -9.44 5.63 -15.36
CA TYR A 348 -9.31 4.74 -16.51
C TYR A 348 -10.36 3.64 -16.46
N LYS A 349 -10.79 3.17 -17.63
CA LYS A 349 -11.38 1.83 -17.72
C LYS A 349 -10.25 0.81 -17.71
N THR A 350 -10.39 -0.23 -16.90
CA THR A 350 -9.34 -1.23 -16.69
C THR A 350 -9.83 -2.64 -16.99
N ALA A 351 -8.89 -3.55 -17.16
CA ALA A 351 -9.18 -4.96 -17.37
C ALA A 351 -8.00 -5.82 -16.89
N ILE A 352 -8.31 -6.96 -16.28
CA ILE A 352 -7.31 -7.99 -15.98
C ILE A 352 -7.13 -8.87 -17.22
N VAL A 353 -5.90 -9.00 -17.69
CA VAL A 353 -5.53 -9.87 -18.81
C VAL A 353 -5.06 -11.20 -18.25
N ILE A 354 -5.83 -12.26 -18.51
CA ILE A 354 -5.43 -13.62 -18.15
C ILE A 354 -4.78 -14.28 -19.35
N LEU A 355 -3.62 -14.89 -19.11
CA LEU A 355 -2.77 -15.52 -20.11
C LEU A 355 -2.37 -16.92 -19.65
N PRO A 356 -1.84 -17.77 -20.56
CA PRO A 356 -1.22 -19.02 -20.14
C PRO A 356 -0.09 -18.76 -19.14
N GLY A 357 -0.31 -19.15 -17.87
CA GLY A 357 0.68 -19.05 -16.79
C GLY A 357 1.09 -17.62 -16.40
N HIS A 358 0.30 -16.61 -16.74
CA HIS A 358 0.63 -15.20 -16.47
C HIS A 358 -0.64 -14.34 -16.37
N ALA A 359 -0.51 -13.20 -15.71
CA ALA A 359 -1.54 -12.16 -15.65
C ALA A 359 -0.91 -10.78 -15.87
N MET A 360 -1.67 -9.88 -16.50
CA MET A 360 -1.30 -8.47 -16.64
C MET A 360 -2.49 -7.58 -16.31
N ALA A 361 -2.22 -6.34 -15.95
CA ALA A 361 -3.22 -5.28 -15.94
C ALA A 361 -3.49 -4.78 -17.37
N ALA A 362 -4.51 -3.95 -17.56
CA ALA A 362 -4.73 -3.25 -18.82
C ALA A 362 -5.55 -1.96 -18.64
N VAL A 363 -5.27 -0.97 -19.49
CA VAL A 363 -6.03 0.29 -19.52
C VAL A 363 -6.57 0.59 -20.90
N ALA A 364 -7.80 1.12 -20.96
CA ALA A 364 -8.35 1.67 -22.19
C ALA A 364 -7.75 3.04 -22.49
N LEU A 365 -7.29 3.23 -23.73
CA LEU A 365 -6.74 4.51 -24.19
C LEU A 365 -7.41 4.95 -25.49
N SER A 366 -7.88 6.20 -25.52
CA SER A 366 -8.49 6.82 -26.70
C SER A 366 -7.48 7.29 -27.74
N SER A 367 -6.22 7.49 -27.32
CA SER A 367 -5.07 7.80 -28.16
C SER A 367 -3.87 7.03 -27.66
N TYR A 368 -3.08 6.49 -28.58
CA TYR A 368 -1.90 5.70 -28.25
C TYR A 368 -0.74 6.00 -29.19
N ASP A 369 0.36 6.45 -28.60
CA ASP A 369 1.65 6.64 -29.26
C ASP A 369 2.52 5.42 -28.95
N ALA A 370 2.67 4.55 -29.96
CA ALA A 370 3.38 3.30 -29.79
C ALA A 370 4.88 3.52 -29.48
N PRO A 371 5.41 2.93 -28.39
CA PRO A 371 6.84 2.97 -28.12
C PRO A 371 7.60 2.21 -29.21
N SER A 372 8.86 2.60 -29.44
CA SER A 372 9.78 1.82 -30.25
C SER A 372 10.33 0.67 -29.40
N LEU A 373 10.04 -0.56 -29.80
CA LEU A 373 10.49 -1.76 -29.10
C LEU A 373 11.70 -2.39 -29.80
N SER A 374 12.75 -2.72 -29.03
CA SER A 374 13.90 -3.50 -29.48
C SER A 374 13.52 -4.98 -29.69
N ASN A 375 12.61 -5.47 -28.84
CA ASN A 375 12.03 -6.80 -28.85
C ASN A 375 10.62 -6.73 -28.21
N GLY A 376 9.78 -7.71 -28.50
CA GLY A 376 8.41 -7.79 -27.98
C GLY A 376 7.36 -7.26 -28.95
N GLU A 377 6.18 -6.97 -28.41
CA GLU A 377 5.00 -6.54 -29.15
C GLU A 377 4.28 -5.37 -28.47
N ILE A 378 3.42 -4.72 -29.25
CA ILE A 378 2.37 -3.87 -28.71
C ILE A 378 1.16 -4.75 -28.42
N PHE A 379 1.02 -5.17 -27.16
CA PHE A 379 -0.05 -6.03 -26.72
C PHE A 379 -1.30 -5.21 -26.38
N LYS A 380 -2.34 -5.38 -27.20
CA LYS A 380 -3.61 -4.66 -27.10
C LYS A 380 -4.76 -5.52 -27.63
N HIS A 381 -5.97 -5.27 -27.13
CA HIS A 381 -7.18 -5.97 -27.57
C HIS A 381 -8.42 -5.05 -27.48
N PRO A 382 -9.31 -5.02 -28.49
CA PRO A 382 -10.58 -4.30 -28.38
C PRO A 382 -11.55 -5.04 -27.46
N VAL A 383 -12.13 -4.34 -26.49
CA VAL A 383 -13.18 -4.87 -25.61
C VAL A 383 -14.32 -3.84 -25.54
N GLU A 384 -15.54 -4.28 -25.85
CA GLU A 384 -16.75 -3.43 -25.84
C GLU A 384 -16.64 -2.10 -26.62
N GLY A 385 -15.79 -2.05 -27.64
CA GLY A 385 -15.59 -0.87 -28.49
C GLY A 385 -14.46 0.06 -28.05
N ASP A 386 -13.82 -0.19 -26.91
CA ASP A 386 -12.63 0.50 -26.45
C ASP A 386 -11.36 -0.34 -26.71
N MET A 387 -10.23 0.32 -26.98
CA MET A 387 -8.95 -0.36 -27.15
C MET A 387 -8.20 -0.40 -25.82
N TYR A 388 -8.00 -1.61 -25.31
CA TYR A 388 -7.20 -1.87 -24.10
C TYR A 388 -5.76 -2.20 -24.46
N TYR A 389 -4.83 -1.71 -23.65
CA TYR A 389 -3.41 -1.95 -23.77
C TYR A 389 -2.91 -2.65 -22.51
N ALA A 390 -2.22 -3.77 -22.67
CA ALA A 390 -1.71 -4.55 -21.54
C ALA A 390 -0.60 -3.80 -20.79
N CYS A 391 -0.56 -3.97 -19.48
CA CYS A 391 0.34 -3.30 -18.55
C CYS A 391 1.12 -4.38 -17.79
N GLU A 392 2.33 -4.67 -18.27
CA GLU A 392 3.23 -5.64 -17.63
C GLU A 392 3.77 -5.08 -16.31
N THR A 393 3.61 -5.80 -15.21
CA THR A 393 4.07 -5.41 -13.86
C THR A 393 5.24 -6.25 -13.36
N THR A 394 5.59 -7.34 -14.03
CA THR A 394 6.59 -8.34 -13.58
C THR A 394 8.03 -8.03 -14.01
N VAL A 395 8.28 -6.77 -14.34
CA VAL A 395 9.57 -6.27 -14.83
C VAL A 395 10.34 -5.52 -13.75
N ASN A 396 11.65 -5.66 -13.73
CA ASN A 396 12.53 -5.00 -12.76
C ASN A 396 12.92 -3.56 -13.18
N GLY A 397 12.09 -2.90 -13.98
CA GLY A 397 12.35 -1.59 -14.55
C GLY A 397 11.15 -1.03 -15.31
N TYR A 398 11.25 0.22 -15.74
CA TYR A 398 10.16 0.86 -16.46
C TYR A 398 9.91 0.20 -17.82
N GLN A 399 8.69 -0.30 -18.02
CA GLN A 399 8.16 -0.75 -19.30
C GLN A 399 6.85 0.00 -19.59
N PRO A 400 6.72 0.67 -20.75
CA PRO A 400 5.54 1.48 -21.07
C PRO A 400 4.28 0.61 -21.28
N VAL A 401 3.13 1.23 -21.05
CA VAL A 401 1.81 0.66 -21.34
C VAL A 401 1.74 0.16 -22.79
N GLY A 402 1.21 -1.04 -22.95
CA GLY A 402 1.07 -1.75 -24.21
C GLY A 402 2.34 -2.48 -24.65
N ALA A 403 3.51 -2.20 -24.10
CA ALA A 403 4.69 -3.00 -24.41
C ALA A 403 4.63 -4.32 -23.64
N SER A 404 4.84 -5.43 -24.36
CA SER A 404 5.01 -6.76 -23.78
C SER A 404 6.21 -7.44 -24.45
N ALA A 405 7.13 -7.93 -23.64
CA ALA A 405 8.22 -8.79 -24.11
C ALA A 405 7.94 -10.29 -23.88
N GLY A 406 6.78 -10.62 -23.30
CA GLY A 406 6.43 -11.97 -22.88
C GLY A 406 5.99 -12.87 -24.03
N THR A 407 6.40 -14.13 -23.95
CA THR A 407 6.01 -15.20 -24.88
C THR A 407 5.63 -16.44 -24.07
N TYR A 408 4.67 -17.21 -24.55
CA TYR A 408 4.38 -18.55 -24.04
C TYR A 408 4.76 -19.59 -25.11
N GLY A 409 5.80 -20.37 -24.82
CA GLY A 409 6.48 -21.17 -25.84
C GLY A 409 7.15 -20.27 -26.89
N ASP A 410 6.84 -20.50 -28.17
CA ASP A 410 7.39 -19.74 -29.30
C ASP A 410 6.43 -18.63 -29.81
N HIS A 411 5.34 -18.35 -29.09
CA HIS A 411 4.29 -17.42 -29.50
C HIS A 411 4.17 -16.23 -28.55
N TYR A 412 3.86 -15.06 -29.10
CA TYR A 412 3.53 -13.89 -28.29
C TYR A 412 2.23 -14.10 -27.53
N TYR A 413 2.09 -13.45 -26.37
CA TYR A 413 0.88 -13.56 -25.55
C TYR A 413 -0.38 -13.10 -26.30
N SER A 414 -0.28 -12.10 -27.17
CA SER A 414 -1.41 -11.65 -27.98
C SER A 414 -2.02 -12.73 -28.87
N GLU A 415 -1.24 -13.75 -29.28
CA GLU A 415 -1.72 -14.84 -30.12
C GLU A 415 -2.67 -15.80 -29.39
N TRP A 416 -2.69 -15.75 -28.05
CA TRP A 416 -3.55 -16.59 -27.21
C TRP A 416 -4.89 -15.93 -26.87
N ILE A 417 -5.04 -14.62 -27.14
CA ILE A 417 -6.23 -13.86 -26.76
C ILE A 417 -7.40 -14.14 -27.71
N SER A 418 -8.55 -14.47 -27.14
CA SER A 418 -9.81 -14.63 -27.86
C SER A 418 -11.01 -14.38 -26.93
N ASP A 419 -12.04 -13.68 -27.43
CA ASP A 419 -13.24 -13.39 -26.64
C ASP A 419 -13.99 -14.66 -26.18
N ASP A 420 -13.84 -15.75 -26.93
CA ASP A 420 -14.45 -17.06 -26.69
C ASP A 420 -13.57 -18.02 -25.86
N SER A 421 -12.38 -17.58 -25.40
CA SER A 421 -11.47 -18.40 -24.59
C SER A 421 -11.36 -17.90 -23.14
N GLU A 422 -10.68 -18.67 -22.29
CA GLU A 422 -10.33 -18.21 -20.95
C GLU A 422 -9.22 -17.13 -20.94
N TYR A 423 -8.41 -17.08 -21.99
CA TYR A 423 -7.33 -16.09 -22.14
C TYR A 423 -7.86 -14.87 -22.87
N ARG A 424 -8.20 -13.84 -22.09
CA ARG A 424 -8.81 -12.61 -22.58
C ARG A 424 -8.66 -11.48 -21.57
N PHE A 425 -9.18 -10.32 -21.95
CA PHE A 425 -9.27 -9.13 -21.11
C PHE A 425 -10.60 -9.19 -20.36
N TYR A 426 -10.54 -9.36 -19.04
CA TYR A 426 -11.69 -9.34 -18.14
C TYR A 426 -11.87 -7.93 -17.62
N LEU A 427 -12.95 -7.27 -18.06
CA LEU A 427 -13.27 -5.91 -17.63
C LEU A 427 -13.41 -5.85 -16.11
N VAL A 428 -13.02 -4.72 -15.55
CA VAL A 428 -13.20 -4.39 -14.13
C VAL A 428 -14.27 -3.31 -14.04
N ASP A 429 -15.45 -3.66 -13.54
CA ASP A 429 -16.63 -2.76 -13.45
C ASP A 429 -16.57 -1.70 -12.35
#